data_AF-A0A222WW08-F1
#
_entry.id   AF-A0A222WW08-F1
#
_cell.length_a   1.000
_cell.length_b   1.000
_cell.length_c   1.000
_cell.angle_alpha   90.00
_cell.angle_beta   90.00
_cell.angle_gamma   90.00
#
_symmetry.space_group_name_H-M   'P 1'
#
loop_
_entity.id
_entity.type
_entity.pdbx_description
1 polymer ?
#
loop_
_entity_poly.entity_id
_entity_poly.type
_entity_poly.pdbx_seq_one_letter_code
_entity_poly.pdbx_strand_id
1 'polypeptide(L)'
;MFLFKVILQEAVNRGHKIVEEEDFKTAEYAYSEYALQSLFPENGKRVKDLESILYEFVGQKSILTQEEVEDCLKINSEEDLEFLIQILCEMTFLGQEVGPNKFEYYSDKKPAKITNKLAQRHSVITGQSKKFKINPAFHEYLGIIKE
;
A
#
# COMPACT_ATOMS: atom_id res chain seq x y z
N MET A 1 11.31 9.90 11.80
CA MET A 1 11.99 11.19 11.51
C MET A 1 12.79 11.06 10.19
N PHE A 2 12.12 10.69 9.09
CA PHE A 2 12.77 10.55 7.77
C PHE A 2 12.32 11.67 6.83
N LEU A 3 11.01 11.84 6.67
CA LEU A 3 10.41 12.85 5.79
C LEU A 3 10.97 14.26 6.02
N PHE A 4 10.94 14.78 7.25
CA PHE A 4 11.47 16.12 7.56
C PHE A 4 12.96 16.28 7.26
N LYS A 5 13.75 15.20 7.39
CA LYS A 5 15.17 15.24 7.05
C LYS A 5 15.37 15.37 5.54
N VAL A 6 14.59 14.62 4.76
CA VAL A 6 14.62 14.68 3.29
C VAL A 6 14.14 16.05 2.81
N ILE A 7 13.03 16.57 3.33
CA ILE A 7 12.50 17.91 2.99
C ILE A 7 13.58 18.99 3.18
N LEU A 8 14.24 19.01 4.35
CA LEU A 8 15.29 19.99 4.63
C LEU A 8 16.50 19.81 3.69
N GLN A 9 16.87 18.57 3.38
CA GLN A 9 17.96 18.28 2.45
C GLN A 9 17.64 18.78 1.04
N GLU A 10 16.42 18.59 0.55
CA GLU A 10 15.97 19.07 -0.76
C GLU A 10 16.00 20.60 -0.83
N ALA A 11 15.45 21.28 0.19
CA ALA A 11 15.48 22.74 0.28
C ALA A 11 16.92 23.27 0.25
N VAL A 12 17.84 22.64 0.98
CA VAL A 12 19.26 23.02 0.99
C VAL A 12 19.91 22.77 -0.37
N ASN A 13 19.69 21.60 -0.98
CA ASN A 13 20.26 21.24 -2.28
C ASN A 13 19.81 22.20 -3.40
N ARG A 14 18.57 22.70 -3.31
CA ARG A 14 17.98 23.67 -4.25
C ARG A 14 18.30 25.13 -3.90
N GLY A 15 18.99 25.38 -2.80
CA GLY A 15 19.37 26.72 -2.35
C GLY A 15 18.19 27.55 -1.83
N HIS A 16 17.09 26.92 -1.44
CA HIS A 16 15.93 27.59 -0.88
C HIS A 16 16.24 28.16 0.51
N LYS A 17 15.78 29.39 0.76
CA LYS A 17 15.93 30.04 2.08
C LYS A 17 14.87 29.61 3.08
N ILE A 18 13.76 29.10 2.58
CA ILE A 18 12.63 28.53 3.30
C ILE A 18 12.20 27.27 2.56
N VAL A 19 11.61 26.30 3.24
CA VAL A 19 11.08 25.10 2.57
C VAL A 19 9.91 25.50 1.67
N GLU A 20 9.92 25.04 0.42
CA GLU A 20 8.88 25.28 -0.57
C GLU A 20 8.07 24.01 -0.88
N GLU A 21 6.93 24.15 -1.54
CA GLU A 21 6.03 23.02 -1.86
C GLU A 21 6.72 21.91 -2.66
N GLU A 22 7.65 22.28 -3.55
CA GLU A 22 8.39 21.31 -4.36
C GLU A 22 9.33 20.42 -3.53
N ASP A 23 9.84 20.94 -2.40
CA ASP A 23 10.68 20.18 -1.47
C ASP A 23 9.84 19.09 -0.78
N PHE A 24 8.58 19.39 -0.46
CA PHE A 24 7.63 18.41 0.07
C PHE A 24 7.31 17.34 -0.96
N LYS A 25 6.94 17.72 -2.19
CA LYS A 25 6.61 16.75 -3.26
C LYS A 25 7.76 15.80 -3.55
N THR A 26 8.98 16.34 -3.65
CA THR A 26 10.19 15.53 -3.86
C THR A 26 10.41 14.56 -2.69
N ALA A 27 10.26 15.05 -1.45
CA ALA A 27 10.44 14.23 -0.26
C ALA A 27 9.35 13.17 -0.06
N GLU A 28 8.10 13.46 -0.44
CA GLU A 28 6.99 12.51 -0.42
C GLU A 28 7.22 11.37 -1.41
N TYR A 29 7.65 11.67 -2.64
CA TYR A 29 8.05 10.66 -3.62
C TYR A 29 9.20 9.80 -3.09
N ALA A 30 10.27 10.42 -2.58
CA ALA A 30 11.42 9.69 -2.04
C ALA A 30 11.06 8.82 -0.83
N TYR A 31 10.15 9.29 0.04
CA TYR A 31 9.61 8.47 1.13
C TYR A 31 8.79 7.31 0.59
N SER A 32 7.96 7.54 -0.41
CA SER A 32 7.12 6.50 -1.01
C SER A 32 7.94 5.41 -1.69
N GLU A 33 9.01 5.80 -2.39
CA GLU A 33 9.98 4.87 -2.98
C GLU A 33 10.67 4.04 -1.89
N TYR A 34 11.20 4.71 -0.86
CA TYR A 34 11.87 4.05 0.27
C TYR A 34 10.92 3.07 0.99
N ALA A 35 9.67 3.48 1.22
CA ALA A 35 8.66 2.62 1.84
C ALA A 35 8.44 1.36 1.00
N LEU A 36 8.28 1.48 -0.33
CA LEU A 36 8.12 0.32 -1.21
C LEU A 36 9.36 -0.58 -1.16
N GLN A 37 10.56 -0.01 -1.27
CA GLN A 37 11.81 -0.78 -1.24
C GLN A 37 12.01 -1.53 0.09
N SER A 38 11.50 -0.99 1.20
CA SER A 38 11.57 -1.65 2.51
C SER A 38 10.78 -2.96 2.58
N LEU A 39 9.81 -3.15 1.67
CA LEU A 39 9.02 -4.38 1.57
C LEU A 39 9.85 -5.56 1.04
N PHE A 40 10.84 -5.34 0.18
CA PHE A 40 11.63 -6.42 -0.42
C PHE A 40 12.39 -7.28 0.60
N PRO A 41 13.15 -6.70 1.57
CA PRO A 41 13.75 -7.51 2.63
C PRO A 41 12.71 -8.11 3.59
N GLU A 42 11.60 -7.41 3.86
CA GLU A 42 10.50 -7.89 4.73
C GLU A 42 9.77 -9.11 4.15
N ASN A 43 9.71 -9.22 2.82
CA ASN A 43 9.13 -10.38 2.14
C ASN A 43 9.74 -11.70 2.64
N GLY A 44 11.03 -11.73 2.98
CA GLY A 44 11.67 -12.93 3.51
C GLY A 44 11.61 -14.13 2.54
N LYS A 45 11.55 -13.87 1.22
CA LYS A 45 11.33 -14.86 0.15
C LYS A 45 9.99 -15.60 0.22
N ARG A 46 8.98 -15.04 0.90
CA ARG A 46 7.62 -15.62 0.97
C ARG A 46 6.93 -15.60 -0.39
N VAL A 47 7.02 -14.48 -1.09
CA VAL A 47 6.46 -14.26 -2.43
C VAL A 47 7.59 -14.23 -3.45
N LYS A 48 7.44 -14.99 -4.54
CA LYS A 48 8.40 -14.96 -5.64
C LYS A 48 8.17 -13.69 -6.47
N ASP A 49 9.26 -13.03 -6.81
CA ASP A 49 9.22 -11.82 -7.66
C ASP A 49 8.25 -10.74 -7.17
N LEU A 50 8.31 -10.45 -5.87
CA LEU A 50 7.45 -9.45 -5.23
C LEU A 50 7.51 -8.08 -5.93
N GLU A 51 8.66 -7.70 -6.50
CA GLU A 51 8.80 -6.45 -7.24
C GLU A 51 7.84 -6.36 -8.42
N SER A 52 7.84 -7.36 -9.30
CA SER A 52 6.90 -7.44 -10.42
C SER A 52 5.45 -7.43 -9.95
N ILE A 53 5.14 -8.11 -8.84
CA ILE A 53 3.79 -8.10 -8.25
C ILE A 53 3.36 -6.71 -7.78
N LEU A 54 4.24 -5.99 -7.07
CA LEU A 54 3.92 -4.64 -6.58
C LEU A 54 3.78 -3.64 -7.72
N TYR A 55 4.52 -3.82 -8.83
CA TYR A 55 4.42 -2.95 -10.00
C TYR A 55 3.14 -3.13 -10.82
N GLU A 56 2.40 -4.23 -10.67
CA GLU A 56 1.05 -4.37 -11.27
C GLU A 56 0.02 -3.40 -10.66
N PHE A 57 0.36 -2.75 -9.54
CA PHE A 57 -0.48 -1.73 -8.92
C PHE A 57 -0.17 -0.30 -9.42
N VAL A 58 0.81 -0.11 -10.31
CA VAL A 58 1.14 1.21 -10.85
C VAL A 58 -0.07 1.83 -11.56
N GLY A 59 -0.39 3.08 -11.22
CA GLY A 59 -1.50 3.81 -11.82
C GLY A 59 -2.90 3.31 -11.45
N GLN A 60 -3.01 2.34 -10.53
CA GLN A 60 -4.31 1.85 -10.06
C GLN A 60 -5.02 2.88 -9.18
N LYS A 61 -6.33 2.70 -9.01
CA LYS A 61 -7.09 3.45 -8.00
C LYS A 61 -6.71 3.02 -6.58
N SER A 62 -6.83 3.96 -5.65
CA SER A 62 -6.43 3.72 -4.25
C SER A 62 -7.27 2.66 -3.54
N ILE A 63 -8.51 2.43 -3.98
CA ILE A 63 -9.44 1.43 -3.42
C ILE A 63 -9.81 0.43 -4.52
N LEU A 64 -9.51 -0.85 -4.31
CA LEU A 64 -9.73 -1.93 -5.26
C LEU A 64 -10.73 -2.95 -4.69
N THR A 65 -11.56 -3.56 -5.53
CA THR A 65 -12.34 -4.74 -5.14
C THR A 65 -11.44 -5.97 -5.10
N GLN A 66 -11.94 -7.06 -4.50
CA GLN A 66 -11.29 -8.36 -4.50
C GLN A 66 -10.88 -8.79 -5.92
N GLU A 67 -11.79 -8.65 -6.88
CA GLU A 67 -11.58 -9.06 -8.28
C GLU A 67 -10.47 -8.23 -8.94
N GLU A 68 -10.45 -6.92 -8.70
CA GLU A 68 -9.42 -6.03 -9.25
C GLU A 68 -8.03 -6.31 -8.65
N VAL A 69 -7.96 -6.62 -7.34
CA VAL A 69 -6.70 -7.07 -6.73
C VAL A 69 -6.26 -8.39 -7.34
N GLU A 70 -7.16 -9.37 -7.48
CA GLU A 70 -6.84 -10.65 -8.10
C GLU A 70 -6.36 -10.51 -9.55
N ASP A 71 -6.93 -9.58 -10.31
CA ASP A 71 -6.53 -9.33 -11.70
C ASP A 71 -5.12 -8.72 -11.79
N CYS A 72 -4.74 -7.82 -10.87
CA CYS A 72 -3.34 -7.39 -10.75
C CYS A 72 -2.39 -8.55 -10.45
N LEU A 73 -2.79 -9.47 -9.55
CA LEU A 73 -1.91 -10.54 -9.07
C LEU A 73 -1.70 -11.68 -10.08
N LYS A 74 -2.71 -11.99 -10.90
CA LYS A 74 -2.65 -13.07 -11.90
C LYS A 74 -1.61 -12.84 -13.01
N ILE A 75 -1.19 -11.59 -13.23
CA ILE A 75 -0.29 -11.24 -14.34
C ILE A 75 1.12 -11.81 -14.12
N ASN A 76 1.62 -11.71 -12.88
CA ASN A 76 3.01 -12.04 -12.55
C ASN A 76 3.16 -13.18 -11.55
N SER A 77 2.10 -13.93 -11.23
CA SER A 77 2.19 -15.02 -10.27
C SER A 77 1.31 -16.22 -10.60
N GLU A 78 1.90 -17.41 -10.41
CA GLU A 78 1.20 -18.70 -10.35
C GLU A 78 0.90 -19.11 -8.89
N GLU A 79 1.29 -18.29 -7.91
CA GLU A 79 1.01 -18.54 -6.50
C GLU A 79 -0.48 -18.36 -6.21
N ASP A 80 -0.92 -18.99 -5.12
CA ASP A 80 -2.31 -18.89 -4.67
C ASP A 80 -2.68 -17.42 -4.37
N LEU A 81 -3.76 -16.94 -4.98
CA LEU A 81 -4.16 -15.52 -4.89
C LEU A 81 -4.56 -15.13 -3.46
N GLU A 82 -5.21 -16.04 -2.71
CA GLU A 82 -5.58 -15.77 -1.32
C GLU A 82 -4.32 -15.64 -0.45
N PHE A 83 -3.32 -16.49 -0.68
CA PHE A 83 -2.00 -16.38 -0.06
C PHE A 83 -1.31 -15.05 -0.39
N LEU A 84 -1.25 -14.64 -1.67
CA LEU A 84 -0.63 -13.36 -2.06
C LEU A 84 -1.31 -12.16 -1.40
N ILE A 85 -2.65 -12.11 -1.42
CA ILE A 85 -3.42 -11.04 -0.79
C ILE A 85 -3.16 -11.00 0.72
N GLN A 86 -3.09 -12.18 1.36
CA GLN A 86 -2.76 -12.27 2.78
C GLN A 86 -1.35 -11.72 3.06
N ILE A 87 -0.34 -12.04 2.25
CA ILE A 87 1.01 -11.49 2.40
C ILE A 87 1.02 -9.97 2.21
N LEU A 88 0.32 -9.45 1.19
CA LEU A 88 0.23 -7.99 0.97
C LEU A 88 -0.47 -7.27 2.12
N CYS A 89 -1.44 -7.92 2.80
CA CYS A 89 -2.03 -7.38 4.03
C CYS A 89 -1.05 -7.43 5.21
N GLU A 90 -0.27 -8.51 5.35
CA GLU A 90 0.77 -8.66 6.39
C GLU A 90 1.85 -7.59 6.28
N MET A 91 2.27 -7.29 5.07
CA MET A 91 3.26 -6.26 4.76
C MET A 91 2.67 -4.85 4.80
N THR A 92 1.41 -4.70 5.22
CA THR A 92 0.66 -3.44 5.28
C THR A 92 0.58 -2.68 3.96
N PHE A 93 0.81 -3.37 2.83
CA PHE A 93 0.61 -2.84 1.48
C PHE A 93 -0.88 -2.64 1.20
N LEU A 94 -1.70 -3.63 1.55
CA LEU A 94 -3.15 -3.55 1.48
C LEU A 94 -3.78 -3.44 2.88
N GLY A 95 -4.75 -2.54 3.01
CA GLY A 95 -5.69 -2.49 4.13
C GLY A 95 -7.04 -3.04 3.69
N GLN A 96 -7.82 -3.59 4.62
CA GLN A 96 -9.13 -4.18 4.33
C GLN A 96 -10.27 -3.26 4.78
N GLU A 97 -11.34 -3.16 4.00
CA GLU A 97 -12.56 -2.46 4.40
C GLU A 97 -13.27 -3.24 5.52
N VAL A 98 -13.36 -2.68 6.72
CA VAL A 98 -13.98 -3.30 7.92
C VAL A 98 -15.33 -2.68 8.28
N GLY A 99 -15.77 -1.68 7.52
CA GLY A 99 -16.98 -0.90 7.70
C GLY A 99 -17.08 0.16 6.58
N PRO A 100 -18.21 0.89 6.48
CA PRO A 100 -18.43 1.81 5.37
C PRO A 100 -17.28 2.83 5.20
N ASN A 101 -16.53 2.73 4.10
CA ASN A 101 -15.36 3.57 3.81
C ASN A 101 -14.28 3.56 4.90
N LYS A 102 -14.26 2.53 5.74
CA LYS A 102 -13.30 2.38 6.84
C LYS A 102 -12.34 1.23 6.52
N PHE A 103 -11.09 1.58 6.25
CA PHE A 103 -10.02 0.64 5.96
C PHE A 103 -9.09 0.49 7.15
N GLU A 104 -8.75 -0.75 7.49
CA GLU A 104 -7.79 -1.08 8.55
C GLU A 104 -6.64 -1.90 7.97
N TYR A 105 -5.42 -1.48 8.32
CA TYR A 105 -4.18 -2.20 8.04
C TYR A 105 -3.82 -3.07 9.25
N TYR A 106 -3.09 -4.15 9.05
CA TYR A 106 -2.61 -4.96 10.18
C TYR A 106 -1.68 -4.14 11.07
N SER A 107 -1.74 -4.40 12.37
CA SER A 107 -0.90 -3.74 13.37
C SER A 107 -0.85 -4.57 14.65
N ASP A 108 0.15 -4.32 15.49
CA ASP A 108 0.29 -5.02 16.78
C ASP A 108 -0.84 -4.71 17.77
N LYS A 109 -1.56 -3.60 17.58
CA LYS A 109 -2.66 -3.17 18.44
C LYS A 109 -3.90 -4.07 18.30
N LYS A 110 -4.05 -4.74 17.16
CA LYS A 110 -5.24 -5.53 16.84
C LYS A 110 -4.86 -6.79 16.07
N PRO A 111 -5.20 -7.99 16.57
CA PRO A 111 -4.91 -9.22 15.85
C PRO A 111 -5.50 -9.21 14.44
N ALA A 112 -4.69 -9.59 13.43
CA ALA A 112 -5.10 -9.69 12.02
C ALA A 112 -6.40 -10.49 11.83
N LYS A 113 -6.59 -11.57 12.61
CA LYS A 113 -7.82 -12.38 12.59
C LYS A 113 -9.09 -11.57 12.86
N ILE A 114 -9.03 -10.54 13.70
CA ILE A 114 -10.18 -9.68 13.97
C ILE A 114 -10.46 -8.80 12.76
N THR A 115 -9.44 -8.18 12.17
CA THR A 115 -9.56 -7.38 10.94
C THR A 115 -10.18 -8.21 9.81
N ASN A 116 -9.70 -9.43 9.60
CA ASN A 116 -10.20 -10.34 8.57
C ASN A 116 -11.67 -10.70 8.78
N LYS A 117 -12.06 -10.97 10.03
CA LYS A 117 -13.45 -11.29 10.36
C LYS A 117 -14.39 -10.10 10.21
N LEU A 118 -13.92 -8.88 10.49
CA LEU A 118 -14.70 -7.68 10.28
C LEU A 118 -14.88 -7.40 8.79
N ALA A 119 -13.82 -7.49 7.99
CA ALA A 119 -13.89 -7.29 6.55
C ALA A 119 -14.81 -8.31 5.88
N GLN A 120 -14.68 -9.60 6.25
CA GLN A 120 -15.58 -10.65 5.79
C GLN A 120 -17.04 -10.38 6.18
N ARG A 121 -17.31 -9.95 7.42
CA ARG A 121 -18.67 -9.64 7.85
C ARG A 121 -19.23 -8.43 7.11
N HIS A 122 -18.41 -7.41 6.87
CA HIS A 122 -18.83 -6.20 6.17
C HIS A 122 -19.24 -6.50 4.73
N SER A 123 -18.45 -7.28 4.00
CA SER A 123 -18.77 -7.69 2.62
C SER A 123 -20.07 -8.50 2.56
N VAL A 124 -20.28 -9.43 3.51
CA VAL A 124 -21.52 -10.22 3.59
C VAL A 124 -22.75 -9.34 3.90
N ILE A 125 -22.64 -8.40 4.84
CA ILE A 125 -23.76 -7.52 5.23
C ILE A 125 -24.16 -6.59 4.09
N THR A 126 -23.18 -6.07 3.35
CA THR A 126 -23.43 -5.12 2.25
C THR A 126 -23.79 -5.82 0.94
N GLY A 127 -23.55 -7.12 0.83
CA GLY A 127 -23.69 -7.86 -0.43
C GLY A 127 -22.68 -7.45 -1.50
N GLN A 128 -21.61 -6.75 -1.11
CA GLN A 128 -20.54 -6.29 -2.01
C GLN A 128 -19.30 -7.16 -1.85
N SER A 129 -18.48 -7.23 -2.89
CA SER A 129 -17.15 -7.83 -2.81
C SER A 129 -16.30 -7.12 -1.75
N LYS A 130 -15.34 -7.84 -1.15
CA LYS A 130 -14.37 -7.21 -0.26
C LYS A 130 -13.65 -6.10 -1.01
N LYS A 131 -13.34 -5.02 -0.30
CA LYS A 131 -12.52 -3.92 -0.82
C LYS A 131 -11.22 -3.81 -0.04
N PHE A 132 -10.20 -3.41 -0.75
CA PHE A 132 -8.86 -3.19 -0.26
C PHE A 132 -8.45 -1.76 -0.56
N LYS A 133 -7.61 -1.19 0.28
CA LYS A 133 -7.01 0.12 0.06
C LYS A 133 -5.50 0.01 0.05
N ILE A 134 -4.87 0.44 -1.04
CA ILE A 134 -3.41 0.56 -1.11
C ILE A 134 -2.99 1.61 -0.07
N ASN A 135 -2.01 1.28 0.76
CA ASN A 135 -1.54 2.17 1.80
C ASN A 135 -1.00 3.50 1.21
N PRO A 136 -1.41 4.67 1.74
CA PRO A 136 -0.94 5.97 1.27
C PRO A 136 0.58 6.13 1.21
N ALA A 137 1.32 5.37 2.01
CA ALA A 137 2.78 5.37 1.99
C ALA A 137 3.38 4.97 0.62
N PHE A 138 2.62 4.32 -0.26
CA PHE A 138 3.11 3.87 -1.57
C PHE A 138 2.56 4.70 -2.75
N HIS A 139 1.68 5.68 -2.47
CA HIS A 139 0.89 6.33 -3.52
C HIS A 139 1.71 7.13 -4.51
N GLU A 140 2.64 7.96 -4.03
CA GLU A 140 3.40 8.87 -4.88
C GLU A 140 4.35 8.12 -5.82
N TYR A 141 5.01 7.07 -5.33
CA TYR A 141 5.93 6.29 -6.15
C TYR A 141 5.22 5.41 -7.19
N LEU A 142 4.10 4.78 -6.81
CA LEU A 142 3.32 3.94 -7.73
C LEU A 142 2.33 4.76 -8.60
N GLY A 143 2.23 6.08 -8.40
CA GLY A 143 1.29 6.92 -9.14
C GLY A 143 -0.18 6.57 -8.90
N ILE A 144 -0.53 6.17 -7.66
CA ILE A 144 -1.89 5.72 -7.30
C ILE A 144 -2.90 6.87 -7.43
N ILE A 145 -4.03 6.59 -8.09
CA ILE A 145 -5.13 7.55 -8.28
C ILE A 145 -5.95 7.63 -6.99
N LYS A 146 -5.92 8.80 -6.35
CA LYS A 146 -6.66 9.09 -5.12
C LYS A 146 -8.14 9.29 -5.44
N GLU A 147 -9.02 8.65 -4.67
CA GLU A 147 -10.48 8.87 -4.71
C GLU A 147 -10.91 9.95 -3.70
#